data_AF-A0A7S3CZ16-F1
#
_entry.id   AF-A0A7S3CZ16-F1
#
_cell.length_a   1.000
_cell.length_b   1.000
_cell.length_c   1.000
_cell.angle_alpha   90.00
_cell.angle_beta   90.00
_cell.angle_gamma   90.00
#
_symmetry.space_group_name_H-M   'P 1'
#
loop_
_entity.id
_entity.type
_entity.pdbx_description
1 polymer ?
#
loop_
_entity_poly.entity_id
_entity_poly.type
_entity_poly.pdbx_seq_one_letter_code
_entity_poly.pdbx_strand_id
1 'polypeptide(L)'
;MDKELAGSDFKIIAFPCNQFLGQEPWDNGKIKDFVKTKFGVEFLMMDKINVNGTNTHEVYKFLRSREGIRDNPGKIGWNFGKFLVGKDGQVVQRYGPRVAPNDIMPDIQAELKK
;
A
#
# COMPACT_ATOMS: atom_id res chain seq x y z
N MET A 1 11.76 -7.27 -5.87
CA MET A 1 11.03 -7.09 -4.60
C MET A 1 10.14 -8.26 -4.20
N ASP A 2 8.89 -8.44 -4.66
CA ASP A 2 7.98 -9.48 -4.11
C ASP A 2 8.55 -10.91 -4.18
N LYS A 3 9.03 -11.31 -5.37
CA LYS A 3 9.72 -12.59 -5.58
C LYS A 3 11.07 -12.71 -4.86
N GLU A 4 11.73 -11.58 -4.61
CA GLU A 4 13.05 -11.52 -3.97
C GLU A 4 12.94 -11.66 -2.45
N LEU A 5 11.83 -11.21 -1.88
CA LEU A 5 11.48 -11.37 -0.46
C LEU A 5 10.59 -12.59 -0.23
N ALA A 6 10.41 -13.45 -1.23
CA ALA A 6 9.68 -14.70 -1.10
C ALA A 6 10.33 -15.58 -0.02
N GLY A 7 9.52 -16.04 0.93
CA GLY A 7 10.01 -16.81 2.09
C GLY A 7 10.38 -15.96 3.31
N SER A 8 10.31 -14.62 3.23
CA SER A 8 10.39 -13.75 4.40
C SER A 8 9.01 -13.51 5.03
N ASP A 9 9.01 -12.89 6.21
CA ASP A 9 7.79 -12.41 6.89
C ASP A 9 7.19 -11.15 6.25
N PHE A 10 7.82 -10.61 5.21
CA PHE A 10 7.30 -9.45 4.50
C PHE A 10 6.07 -9.82 3.67
N LYS A 11 5.05 -8.95 3.69
CA LYS A 11 3.82 -9.08 2.91
C LYS A 11 3.48 -7.77 2.23
N ILE A 12 3.10 -7.85 0.96
CA ILE A 12 2.51 -6.72 0.23
C ILE A 12 0.98 -6.86 0.30
N ILE A 13 0.32 -5.77 0.67
CA ILE A 13 -1.14 -5.65 0.68
C ILE A 13 -1.50 -4.45 -0.20
N ALA A 14 -2.35 -4.70 -1.20
CA ALA A 14 -2.77 -3.70 -2.17
C ALA A 14 -4.24 -3.36 -1.98
N PHE A 15 -4.54 -2.06 -1.90
CA PHE A 15 -5.89 -1.51 -1.77
C PHE A 15 -6.27 -0.75 -3.05
N PRO A 16 -7.14 -1.33 -3.90
CA PRO A 16 -7.66 -0.61 -5.06
C PRO A 16 -8.44 0.64 -4.64
N CYS A 17 -8.36 1.70 -5.44
CA CYS A 17 -9.02 2.98 -5.17
C CYS A 17 -9.33 3.71 -6.46
N ASN A 18 -10.55 4.24 -6.60
CA ASN A 18 -10.98 4.95 -7.80
C ASN A 18 -10.99 6.49 -7.66
N GLN A 19 -10.45 7.03 -6.56
CA GLN A 19 -10.55 8.48 -6.25
C GLN A 19 -9.60 9.36 -7.07
N PHE A 20 -8.72 8.77 -7.87
CA PHE A 20 -7.69 9.47 -8.63
C PHE A 20 -7.99 9.36 -10.13
N LEU A 21 -8.73 10.34 -10.65
CA LEU A 21 -9.18 10.43 -12.05
C LEU A 21 -9.87 9.17 -12.59
N GLY A 22 -10.55 8.40 -11.74
CA GLY A 22 -11.31 7.25 -12.21
C GLY A 22 -10.45 6.11 -12.77
N GLN A 23 -9.17 6.00 -12.38
CA GLN A 23 -8.22 5.02 -12.92
C GLN A 23 -8.48 3.56 -12.50
N GLU A 24 -9.43 3.31 -11.59
CA GLU A 24 -9.82 1.97 -11.14
C GLU A 24 -11.36 1.79 -11.16
N PRO A 25 -11.99 1.86 -12.35
CA PRO A 25 -13.44 1.92 -12.49
C PRO A 25 -14.11 0.56 -12.25
N TRP A 26 -13.35 -0.53 -12.31
CA TRP A 26 -13.88 -1.89 -12.28
C TRP A 26 -14.27 -2.38 -10.89
N ASP A 27 -15.08 -3.43 -10.82
CA ASP A 27 -15.42 -4.12 -9.56
C ASP A 27 -14.23 -4.97 -9.04
N ASN A 28 -14.30 -5.41 -7.78
CA ASN A 28 -13.20 -6.14 -7.12
C ASN A 28 -12.80 -7.42 -7.86
N GLY A 29 -13.76 -8.14 -8.44
CA GLY A 29 -13.50 -9.37 -9.20
C GLY A 29 -12.65 -9.08 -10.44
N LYS A 30 -13.09 -8.11 -11.26
CA LYS A 30 -12.37 -7.68 -12.47
C LYS A 30 -10.99 -7.11 -12.17
N ILE A 31 -10.85 -6.34 -11.09
CA ILE A 31 -9.54 -5.81 -10.66
C ILE A 31 -8.59 -6.96 -10.36
N LYS A 32 -9.04 -7.93 -9.54
CA LYS A 32 -8.23 -9.08 -9.15
C LYS A 32 -7.79 -9.91 -10.37
N ASP A 33 -8.72 -10.19 -11.27
CA ASP A 33 -8.44 -10.95 -12.48
C ASP A 33 -7.48 -10.21 -13.42
N PHE A 34 -7.68 -8.91 -13.61
CA PHE A 34 -6.79 -8.07 -14.43
C PHE A 34 -5.37 -8.05 -13.87
N VAL A 35 -5.22 -7.78 -12.58
CA VAL A 35 -3.91 -7.68 -11.94
C VAL A 35 -3.17 -9.02 -11.98
N LYS A 36 -3.86 -10.12 -11.68
CA LYS A 36 -3.31 -11.47 -11.77
C LYS A 36 -2.88 -11.83 -13.20
N THR A 37 -3.75 -11.59 -14.18
CA THR A 37 -3.50 -11.98 -15.58
C THR A 37 -2.38 -11.15 -16.21
N LYS A 38 -2.36 -9.84 -15.92
CA LYS A 38 -1.42 -8.91 -16.56
C LYS A 38 -0.04 -8.91 -15.92
N PHE A 39 0.03 -9.04 -14.60
CA PHE A 39 1.28 -8.85 -13.86
C PHE A 39 1.77 -10.13 -13.17
N GLY A 40 0.95 -11.18 -13.10
CA GLY A 40 1.33 -12.45 -12.46
C GLY A 40 1.73 -12.27 -11.00
N VAL A 41 1.12 -11.31 -10.31
CA VAL A 41 1.44 -10.98 -8.92
C VAL A 41 0.64 -11.86 -7.96
N GLU A 42 1.26 -12.22 -6.85
CA GLU A 42 0.67 -13.08 -5.81
C GLU A 42 0.39 -12.34 -4.50
N PHE A 43 0.68 -11.03 -4.43
CA PHE A 43 0.41 -10.24 -3.24
C PHE A 43 -1.08 -10.10 -2.95
N LEU A 44 -1.40 -9.84 -1.68
CA LEU A 44 -2.77 -9.77 -1.19
C LEU A 44 -3.48 -8.55 -1.77
N MET A 45 -4.48 -8.80 -2.61
CA MET A 45 -5.40 -7.78 -3.12
C MET A 45 -6.64 -7.69 -2.23
N MET A 46 -6.86 -6.51 -1.67
CA MET A 46 -8.04 -6.19 -0.85
C MET A 46 -9.18 -5.66 -1.72
N ASP A 47 -10.36 -5.52 -1.12
CA ASP A 47 -11.49 -4.84 -1.76
C ASP A 47 -11.19 -3.36 -2.04
N LYS A 48 -11.83 -2.82 -3.07
CA LYS A 48 -11.74 -1.40 -3.42
C LYS A 48 -12.30 -0.53 -2.29
N ILE A 49 -11.53 0.46 -1.88
CA ILE A 49 -11.88 1.37 -0.78
C ILE A 49 -11.63 2.83 -1.15
N ASN A 50 -12.19 3.74 -0.36
CA ASN A 50 -11.82 5.14 -0.37
C ASN A 50 -10.69 5.40 0.62
N VAL A 51 -9.69 6.16 0.18
CA VAL A 51 -8.50 6.53 0.96
C VAL A 51 -8.56 7.98 1.46
N ASN A 52 -9.47 8.78 0.90
CA ASN A 52 -9.69 10.19 1.23
C ASN A 52 -11.20 10.51 1.39
N GLY A 53 -11.52 11.62 2.06
CA GLY A 53 -12.89 12.12 2.21
C GLY A 53 -13.64 11.60 3.44
N THR A 54 -14.96 11.81 3.47
CA THR A 54 -15.83 11.38 4.58
C THR A 54 -15.95 9.86 4.66
N ASN A 55 -15.88 9.18 3.51
CA ASN A 55 -16.00 7.74 3.40
C ASN A 55 -14.64 7.02 3.45
N THR A 56 -13.56 7.66 3.94
CA THR A 56 -12.25 7.01 4.07
C THR A 56 -12.35 5.76 4.95
N HIS A 57 -11.80 4.64 4.47
CA HIS A 57 -11.73 3.40 5.23
C HIS A 57 -10.81 3.53 6.47
N GLU A 58 -11.14 2.86 7.57
CA GLU A 58 -10.42 2.97 8.85
C GLU A 58 -8.91 2.72 8.72
N VAL A 59 -8.51 1.72 7.91
CA VAL A 59 -7.09 1.46 7.65
C VAL A 59 -6.35 2.69 7.11
N TYR A 60 -6.95 3.44 6.18
CA TYR A 60 -6.34 4.66 5.65
C TYR A 60 -6.50 5.86 6.58
N LYS A 61 -7.48 5.85 7.51
CA LYS A 61 -7.52 6.83 8.61
C LYS A 61 -6.32 6.64 9.53
N PHE A 62 -6.02 5.40 9.90
CA PHE A 62 -4.84 5.05 10.69
C PHE A 62 -3.54 5.41 9.95
N LEU A 63 -3.35 4.89 8.74
CA LEU A 63 -2.11 5.08 7.97
C LEU A 63 -1.76 6.55 7.70
N ARG A 64 -2.77 7.43 7.57
CA ARG A 64 -2.57 8.87 7.31
C ARG A 64 -2.50 9.73 8.57
N SER A 65 -2.79 9.16 9.74
CA SER A 65 -2.84 9.89 11.01
C SER A 65 -1.43 10.26 11.48
N ARG A 66 -1.33 11.20 12.44
CA ARG A 66 -0.06 11.53 13.08
C ARG A 66 0.48 10.39 13.95
N GLU A 67 -0.42 9.57 14.49
CA GLU A 67 -0.08 8.37 15.27
C GLU A 67 0.49 7.29 14.35
N GLY A 68 -0.09 7.15 13.16
CA GLY A 68 0.45 6.35 12.09
C GLY A 68 1.82 6.88 11.67
N ILE A 69 1.90 8.12 11.18
CA ILE A 69 3.15 8.67 10.65
C ILE A 69 3.48 10.07 11.20
N ARG A 70 4.71 10.21 11.74
CA ARG A 70 5.20 11.46 12.32
C ARG A 70 5.56 12.51 11.27
N ASP A 71 6.21 12.11 10.17
CA ASP A 71 6.87 13.04 9.25
C ASP A 71 5.98 13.56 8.12
N ASN A 72 4.88 12.88 7.79
CA ASN A 72 4.00 13.27 6.68
C ASN A 72 2.53 12.82 6.83
N PRO A 73 1.82 13.29 7.88
CA PRO A 73 0.40 13.02 8.05
C PRO A 73 -0.43 13.74 6.98
N GLY A 74 -1.60 13.18 6.64
CA GLY A 74 -2.57 13.86 5.77
C GLY A 74 -2.94 13.09 4.50
N LYS A 75 -3.75 13.72 3.63
CA LYS A 75 -4.44 13.08 2.50
C LYS A 75 -3.49 12.34 1.55
N ILE A 76 -3.99 11.30 0.90
CA ILE A 76 -3.27 10.60 -0.18
C ILE A 76 -3.31 11.47 -1.44
N GLY A 77 -2.14 11.81 -1.99
CA GLY A 77 -2.03 12.73 -3.12
C GLY A 77 -2.32 12.09 -4.47
N TRP A 78 -2.00 10.80 -4.65
CA TRP A 78 -2.16 10.08 -5.92
C TRP A 78 -2.13 8.56 -5.74
N ASN A 79 -2.40 7.83 -6.83
CA ASN A 79 -2.20 6.39 -6.95
C ASN A 79 -0.76 5.97 -6.62
N PHE A 80 -0.58 4.75 -6.14
CA PHE A 80 0.73 4.14 -5.82
C PHE A 80 1.52 4.83 -4.69
N GLY A 81 0.87 5.53 -3.76
CA GLY A 81 1.49 5.80 -2.45
C GLY A 81 1.72 4.50 -1.69
N LYS A 82 2.84 4.41 -0.96
CA LYS A 82 3.19 3.21 -0.18
C LYS A 82 3.35 3.55 1.30
N PHE A 83 3.07 2.57 2.15
CA PHE A 83 3.32 2.63 3.59
C PHE A 83 4.11 1.38 3.96
N LEU A 84 5.19 1.55 4.73
CA LEU A 84 5.87 0.46 5.41
C LEU A 84 5.35 0.40 6.84
N VAL A 85 4.85 -0.75 7.25
CA VAL A 85 4.32 -1.01 8.59
C VAL A 85 5.18 -2.07 9.24
N GLY A 86 5.63 -1.82 10.46
CA GLY A 86 6.46 -2.73 11.24
C GLY A 86 5.67 -3.92 11.78
N LYS A 87 6.38 -4.92 12.29
CA LYS A 87 5.78 -6.11 12.95
C LYS A 87 4.96 -5.75 14.20
N ASP A 88 5.26 -4.60 14.81
CA ASP A 88 4.55 -4.02 15.95
C ASP A 88 3.26 -3.26 15.56
N GLY A 89 2.95 -3.21 14.26
CA GLY A 89 1.77 -2.51 13.73
C GLY A 89 1.96 -1.01 13.54
N GLN A 90 3.13 -0.45 13.84
CA GLN A 90 3.39 0.98 13.68
C GLN A 90 3.81 1.31 12.25
N VAL A 91 3.38 2.46 11.72
CA VAL A 91 3.84 2.89 10.40
C VAL A 91 5.25 3.43 10.53
N VAL A 92 6.18 2.77 9.86
CA VAL A 92 7.61 3.12 9.83
C VAL A 92 7.82 4.32 8.92
N GLN A 93 7.24 4.27 7.72
CA GLN A 93 7.44 5.30 6.71
C GLN A 93 6.32 5.33 5.66
N ARG A 94 6.12 6.50 5.05
CA ARG A 94 5.24 6.71 3.89
C ARG A 94 6.06 7.18 2.70
N TYR A 95 5.84 6.53 1.56
CA TYR A 95 6.53 6.82 0.32
C TYR A 95 5.56 7.39 -0.72
N GLY A 96 6.04 8.41 -1.43
CA GLY A 96 5.30 9.02 -2.52
C GLY A 96 5.17 8.11 -3.75
N PRO A 97 4.30 8.46 -4.71
CA PRO A 97 4.07 7.67 -5.92
C PRO A 97 5.32 7.49 -6.78
N ARG A 98 6.25 8.46 -6.73
CA ARG A 98 7.50 8.48 -7.51
C ARG A 98 8.64 7.64 -6.93
N VAL A 99 8.51 7.18 -5.68
CA VAL A 99 9.52 6.29 -5.08
C VAL A 99 9.33 4.90 -5.68
N ALA A 100 10.39 4.35 -6.28
CA ALA A 100 10.33 3.02 -6.86
C ALA A 100 10.31 1.97 -5.73
N PRO A 101 9.59 0.84 -5.89
CA PRO A 101 9.56 -0.20 -4.85
C PRO A 101 10.95 -0.70 -4.43
N ASN A 102 11.90 -0.81 -5.38
CA ASN A 102 13.26 -1.25 -5.06
C ASN A 102 14.03 -0.25 -4.18
N ASP A 103 13.69 1.04 -4.24
CA ASP A 103 14.33 2.06 -3.38
C ASP A 103 13.90 1.91 -1.91
N ILE A 104 12.81 1.17 -1.64
CA ILE A 104 12.27 0.91 -0.30
C ILE A 104 12.91 -0.35 0.32
N MET A 105 13.64 -1.15 -0.47
CA MET A 105 14.24 -2.41 -0.03
C MET A 105 15.12 -2.28 1.23
N PRO A 106 16.00 -1.25 1.36
CA PRO A 106 16.83 -1.11 2.55
C PRO A 106 16.00 -0.97 3.84
N ASP A 107 14.90 -0.22 3.79
CA ASP A 107 14.00 -0.01 4.92
C ASP A 107 13.27 -1.30 5.29
N ILE A 108 12.78 -2.06 4.29
CA ILE A 108 12.16 -3.38 4.50
C ILE A 108 13.15 -4.35 5.17
N GLN A 109 14.39 -4.40 4.67
CA GLN A 109 15.42 -5.27 5.24
C GLN A 109 15.81 -4.86 6.67
N ALA A 110 15.78 -3.56 6.99
CA ALA A 110 16.00 -3.08 8.35
C ALA A 110 14.89 -3.54 9.30
N GLU A 111 13.62 -3.45 8.88
CA GLU A 111 12.48 -3.93 9.68
C GLU A 111 12.45 -5.45 9.85
N LEU A 112 12.85 -6.21 8.82
CA LEU A 112 12.90 -7.67 8.91
C LEU A 112 13.93 -8.18 9.94
N LYS A 113 14.98 -7.40 10.21
CA LYS A 113 16.05 -7.72 11.17
C LYS A 113 15.70 -7.41 12.63
N LYS A 114 14.56 -6.73 12.87
CA LYS A 114 14.02 -6.51 14.22
C LYS A 114 13.26 -7.75 14.70
#